data_AF-A0A497JTI3-F1
#
_entry.id   AF-A0A497JTI3-F1
#
_cell.length_a   1.000
_cell.length_b   1.000
_cell.length_c   1.000
_cell.angle_alpha   90.00
_cell.angle_beta   90.00
_cell.angle_gamma   90.00
#
_symmetry.space_group_name_H-M   'P 1'
#
loop_
_entity.id
_entity.type
_entity.pdbx_description
1 polymer ?
#
loop_
_entity_poly.entity_id
_entity_poly.type
_entity_poly.pdbx_seq_one_letter_code
_entity_poly.pdbx_strand_id
1 'polypeptide(L)'
;HLVLNGHLDTFPAEVGEEWTIPPYSGLVKEGRIYGRGAGDMKGGLAALLYCFAKISQTSFNGRLTFTGTSDEETGGEWGALWLLNKDDRLHGDAVLNGEPSGLTVRIGEKSRVSIILEAKGKAAHGSFAGYVGENAIMKMVRVLPLIESLQGTPAVFTKETRALTEEVMKG
;
A
#
# COMPACT_ATOMS: atom_id res chain seq x y z
N HIS A 1 -23.02 -8.25 5.94
CA HIS A 1 -22.03 -7.69 6.86
C HIS A 1 -21.03 -6.90 6.05
N LEU A 2 -21.02 -5.58 6.19
CA LEU A 2 -20.07 -4.69 5.50
C LEU A 2 -18.95 -4.28 6.46
N VAL A 3 -17.70 -4.35 6.00
CA VAL A 3 -16.53 -3.82 6.70
C VAL A 3 -16.12 -2.49 6.08
N LEU A 4 -15.98 -1.46 6.90
CA LEU A 4 -15.41 -0.16 6.54
C LEU A 4 -13.96 -0.17 7.03
N ASN A 5 -13.00 -0.22 6.12
CA ASN A 5 -11.59 -0.39 6.46
C ASN A 5 -10.77 0.85 6.08
N GLY A 6 -9.77 1.15 6.89
CA GLY A 6 -8.69 2.06 6.54
C GLY A 6 -7.53 1.97 7.51
N HIS A 7 -6.49 2.78 7.26
CA HIS A 7 -5.30 2.83 8.08
C HIS A 7 -5.05 4.22 8.69
N LEU A 8 -4.37 4.23 9.83
CA LEU A 8 -4.10 5.36 10.72
C LEU A 8 -2.66 5.85 10.57
N ASP A 9 -1.75 4.93 10.25
CA ASP A 9 -0.35 5.19 9.98
C ASP A 9 -0.18 6.01 8.70
N THR A 10 0.97 6.66 8.60
CA THR A 10 1.36 7.50 7.47
C THR A 10 2.87 7.40 7.34
N PHE A 11 3.40 7.55 6.13
CA PHE A 11 4.84 7.78 5.98
C PHE A 11 5.35 9.00 6.80
N PRO A 12 6.61 8.97 7.26
CA PRO A 12 7.25 10.12 7.91
C PRO A 12 7.24 11.37 7.01
N ALA A 13 6.92 12.53 7.58
CA ALA A 13 6.81 13.77 6.80
C ALA A 13 8.16 14.48 6.61
N GLU A 14 9.17 14.13 7.39
CA GLU A 14 10.46 14.85 7.46
C GLU A 14 11.49 14.37 6.41
N VAL A 15 11.20 13.29 5.69
CA VAL A 15 12.17 12.68 4.75
C VAL A 15 12.02 13.31 3.35
N GLY A 16 12.98 14.16 2.98
CA GLY A 16 13.16 14.61 1.60
C GLY A 16 12.18 15.65 1.08
N GLU A 17 11.37 16.28 1.94
CA GLU A 17 10.34 17.26 1.53
C GLU A 17 10.52 18.63 2.20
N GLU A 18 10.37 19.69 1.41
CA GLU A 18 10.21 21.07 1.90
C GLU A 18 8.72 21.41 2.04
N TRP A 19 8.19 21.24 3.25
CA TRP A 19 6.82 21.61 3.57
C TRP A 19 6.66 23.12 3.71
N THR A 20 5.84 23.74 2.85
CA THR A 20 5.46 25.16 2.98
C THR A 20 4.45 25.41 4.11
N ILE A 21 3.73 24.36 4.52
CA ILE A 21 2.79 24.34 5.64
C ILE A 21 3.19 23.17 6.54
N PRO A 22 3.30 23.32 7.87
CA PRO A 22 3.74 22.22 8.72
C PRO A 22 2.91 20.94 8.52
N PRO A 23 3.55 19.77 8.33
CA PRO A 23 2.88 18.54 7.88
C PRO A 23 1.82 18.01 8.83
N TYR A 24 1.95 18.27 10.13
CA TYR A 24 0.99 17.79 11.12
C TYR A 24 0.04 18.89 11.60
N SER A 25 -0.04 20.02 10.89
CA SER A 25 -0.91 21.14 11.27
C SER A 25 -2.40 20.86 11.06
N GLY A 26 -2.76 20.07 10.04
CA GLY A 26 -4.15 19.90 9.63
C GLY A 26 -4.80 21.21 9.15
N LEU A 27 -4.01 22.17 8.68
CA LEU A 27 -4.48 23.51 8.31
C LEU A 27 -5.56 23.41 7.22
N VAL A 28 -6.69 24.06 7.44
CA VAL A 28 -7.72 24.24 6.42
C VAL A 28 -7.55 25.61 5.78
N LYS A 29 -7.25 25.64 4.49
CA LYS A 29 -7.06 26.87 3.71
C LYS A 29 -7.60 26.69 2.30
N GLU A 30 -8.36 27.67 1.81
CA GLU A 30 -8.89 27.69 0.43
C GLU A 30 -9.66 26.41 0.06
N GLY A 31 -10.46 25.89 1.01
CA GLY A 31 -11.27 24.68 0.81
C GLY A 31 -10.46 23.37 0.79
N ARG A 32 -9.18 23.41 1.18
CA ARG A 32 -8.30 22.23 1.24
C ARG A 32 -7.78 22.01 2.65
N ILE A 33 -7.56 20.74 3.00
CA ILE A 33 -6.91 20.33 4.24
C ILE A 33 -5.45 20.00 3.92
N TYR A 34 -4.52 20.66 4.59
CA TYR A 34 -3.08 20.47 4.43
C TYR A 34 -2.53 19.68 5.62
N GLY A 35 -1.97 18.52 5.32
CA GLY A 35 -1.20 17.74 6.28
C GLY A 35 -0.88 16.34 5.77
N ARG A 36 0.19 15.74 6.31
CA ARG A 36 0.55 14.34 6.11
C ARG A 36 -0.60 13.47 6.60
N GLY A 37 -1.06 12.57 5.75
CA GLY A 37 -2.23 11.76 6.02
C GLY A 37 -3.54 12.30 5.47
N ALA A 38 -3.62 13.58 5.07
CA ALA A 38 -4.89 14.18 4.67
C ALA A 38 -5.48 13.51 3.42
N GLY A 39 -4.64 13.24 2.42
CA GLY A 39 -5.01 12.45 1.24
C GLY A 39 -4.98 10.94 1.50
N ASP A 40 -3.90 10.47 2.13
CA ASP A 40 -3.60 9.05 2.31
C ASP A 40 -3.39 8.68 3.80
N MET A 41 -4.37 8.11 4.49
CA MET A 41 -5.78 8.01 4.06
C MET A 41 -6.75 8.56 5.12
N LYS A 42 -6.29 9.46 6.00
CA LYS A 42 -7.08 9.98 7.13
C LYS A 42 -8.35 10.70 6.69
N GLY A 43 -8.36 11.31 5.51
CA GLY A 43 -9.57 11.91 4.93
C GLY A 43 -10.65 10.85 4.65
N GLY A 44 -10.30 9.77 3.96
CA GLY A 44 -11.19 8.64 3.70
C GLY A 44 -11.60 7.91 4.98
N LEU A 45 -10.65 7.68 5.89
CA LEU A 45 -10.91 7.07 7.20
C LEU A 45 -11.91 7.90 8.03
N ALA A 46 -11.77 9.22 8.06
CA ALA A 46 -12.70 10.10 8.77
C ALA A 46 -14.10 10.07 8.16
N ALA A 47 -14.22 10.02 6.83
CA ALA A 47 -15.50 9.87 6.15
C ALA A 47 -16.18 8.54 6.50
N LEU A 48 -15.42 7.43 6.47
CA LEU A 48 -15.92 6.12 6.87
C LEU A 48 -16.38 6.09 8.33
N LEU A 49 -15.60 6.66 9.25
CA LEU A 49 -15.94 6.75 10.67
C LEU A 49 -17.22 7.57 10.88
N TYR A 50 -17.37 8.68 10.16
CA TYR A 50 -18.59 9.49 10.20
C TYR A 50 -19.80 8.70 9.71
N CYS A 51 -19.68 8.00 8.58
CA CYS A 51 -20.74 7.12 8.07
C CYS A 51 -21.11 6.02 9.07
N PHE A 52 -20.10 5.36 9.67
CA PHE A 52 -20.31 4.36 10.71
C PHE A 52 -21.12 4.91 11.89
N ALA A 53 -20.73 6.07 12.41
CA ALA A 53 -21.41 6.72 13.53
C ALA A 53 -22.84 7.19 13.19
N LYS A 54 -23.11 7.54 11.93
CA LYS A 54 -24.47 7.89 11.49
C LYS A 54 -25.36 6.66 11.35
N ILE A 55 -24.85 5.59 10.74
CA ILE A 55 -25.60 4.35 10.55
C ILE A 55 -25.92 3.69 11.89
N SER A 56 -25.02 3.75 12.87
CA SER A 56 -25.25 3.18 14.21
C SER A 56 -26.40 3.85 14.98
N GLN A 57 -26.86 5.02 14.56
CA GLN A 57 -28.01 5.73 15.12
C GLN A 57 -29.33 5.37 14.41
N THR A 58 -29.30 4.48 13.42
CA THR A 58 -30.46 4.08 12.61
C THR A 58 -30.87 2.63 12.89
N SER A 59 -32.08 2.26 12.48
CA SER A 59 -32.54 0.86 12.45
C SER A 59 -31.97 0.12 11.24
N PHE A 60 -30.65 -0.06 11.21
CA PHE A 60 -29.97 -0.76 10.11
C PHE A 60 -30.14 -2.27 10.23
N ASN A 61 -30.74 -2.89 9.22
CA ASN A 61 -30.89 -4.34 9.12
C ASN A 61 -29.62 -4.96 8.52
N GLY A 62 -28.59 -5.07 9.34
CA GLY A 62 -27.33 -5.68 8.95
C GLY A 62 -26.24 -5.50 10.00
N ARG A 63 -25.05 -5.98 9.67
CA ARG A 63 -23.85 -5.79 10.50
C ARG A 63 -22.88 -4.88 9.79
N LEU A 64 -22.43 -3.85 10.50
CA LEU A 64 -21.36 -2.95 10.08
C LEU A 64 -20.16 -3.14 11.01
N THR A 65 -18.96 -3.10 10.48
CA THR A 65 -17.72 -3.13 11.26
C THR A 65 -16.81 -2.04 10.73
N PHE A 66 -16.17 -1.30 11.63
CA PHE A 66 -15.15 -0.32 11.28
C PHE A 66 -13.79 -0.83 11.77
N THR A 67 -12.79 -0.80 10.90
CA THR A 67 -11.40 -1.16 11.21
C THR A 67 -10.47 0.00 10.85
N GLY A 68 -9.60 0.35 11.80
CA GLY A 68 -8.52 1.31 11.63
C GLY A 68 -7.21 0.66 12.05
N THR A 69 -6.33 0.35 11.10
CA THR A 69 -5.05 -0.34 11.34
C THR A 69 -3.87 0.63 11.33
N SER A 70 -2.70 0.24 11.84
CA SER A 70 -1.53 1.15 11.95
C SER A 70 -0.24 0.57 11.36
N ASP A 71 -0.34 -0.26 10.33
CA ASP A 71 0.80 -0.97 9.72
C ASP A 71 0.58 -1.19 8.22
N GLU A 72 -0.28 -0.40 7.56
CA GLU A 72 -0.57 -0.59 6.13
C GLU A 72 0.65 -0.20 5.29
N GLU A 73 1.25 0.95 5.60
CA GLU A 73 2.35 1.57 4.85
C GLU A 73 3.63 0.71 4.87
N THR A 74 3.69 -0.24 5.80
CA THR A 74 4.78 -1.19 6.06
C THR A 74 4.46 -2.64 5.65
N GLY A 75 3.26 -2.90 5.12
CA GLY A 75 2.90 -4.19 4.50
C GLY A 75 1.74 -4.95 5.16
N GLY A 76 1.14 -4.42 6.23
CA GLY A 76 -0.14 -4.86 6.78
C GLY A 76 -0.10 -6.13 7.64
N GLU A 77 1.09 -6.68 7.92
CA GLU A 77 1.26 -7.92 8.69
C GLU A 77 0.67 -7.81 10.08
N TRP A 78 0.97 -6.72 10.79
CA TRP A 78 0.47 -6.42 12.14
C TRP A 78 -0.77 -5.53 12.15
N GLY A 79 -1.27 -5.17 10.96
CA GLY A 79 -2.49 -4.41 10.74
C GLY A 79 -3.67 -5.32 10.40
N ALA A 80 -4.17 -5.19 9.18
CA ALA A 80 -5.39 -5.87 8.74
C ALA A 80 -5.24 -7.40 8.74
N LEU A 81 -4.09 -7.94 8.34
CA LEU A 81 -3.86 -9.38 8.32
C LEU A 81 -3.91 -9.98 9.73
N TRP A 82 -3.25 -9.32 10.69
CA TRP A 82 -3.30 -9.74 12.09
C TRP A 82 -4.73 -9.74 12.63
N LEU A 83 -5.50 -8.67 12.38
CA LEU A 83 -6.91 -8.58 12.82
C LEU A 83 -7.75 -9.74 12.28
N LEU A 84 -7.68 -9.99 10.97
CA LEU A 84 -8.45 -11.05 10.33
C LEU A 84 -8.10 -12.45 10.85
N ASN A 85 -6.84 -12.67 11.25
CA ASN A 85 -6.37 -13.93 11.84
C ASN A 85 -6.73 -14.10 13.31
N LYS A 86 -7.12 -13.02 14.00
CA LYS A 86 -7.42 -13.04 15.45
C LYS A 86 -8.90 -13.14 15.76
N ASP A 87 -9.76 -12.65 14.87
CA ASP A 87 -11.18 -12.59 15.13
C ASP A 87 -12.00 -12.82 13.85
N ASP A 88 -12.54 -14.02 13.71
CA ASP A 88 -13.40 -14.41 12.57
C ASP A 88 -14.63 -13.49 12.43
N ARG A 89 -15.03 -12.80 13.51
CA ARG A 89 -16.13 -11.84 13.44
C ARG A 89 -15.80 -10.63 12.58
N LEU A 90 -14.55 -10.41 12.19
CA LEU A 90 -14.13 -9.32 11.30
C LEU A 90 -14.23 -9.69 9.82
N HIS A 91 -14.52 -10.95 9.49
CA HIS A 91 -14.76 -11.39 8.13
C HIS A 91 -16.13 -10.89 7.67
N GLY A 92 -16.14 -9.99 6.70
CA GLY A 92 -17.36 -9.44 6.10
C GLY A 92 -17.69 -10.06 4.75
N ASP A 93 -18.92 -9.84 4.29
CA ASP A 93 -19.35 -10.22 2.94
C ASP A 93 -18.77 -9.26 1.88
N ALA A 94 -18.43 -8.04 2.30
CA ALA A 94 -17.80 -7.01 1.47
C ALA A 94 -16.97 -6.06 2.32
N VAL A 95 -16.00 -5.40 1.68
CA VAL A 95 -15.19 -4.33 2.28
C VAL A 95 -15.32 -3.06 1.45
N LEU A 96 -15.51 -1.93 2.13
CA LEU A 96 -15.33 -0.60 1.57
C LEU A 96 -14.06 -0.01 2.19
N ASN A 97 -13.03 0.15 1.37
CA ASN A 97 -11.77 0.76 1.78
C ASN A 97 -11.80 2.26 1.49
N GLY A 98 -11.31 3.07 2.43
CA GLY A 98 -11.22 4.53 2.31
C GLY A 98 -9.97 5.04 1.56
N GLU A 99 -9.14 4.16 1.01
CA GLU A 99 -7.97 4.54 0.19
C GLU A 99 -8.32 5.57 -0.91
N PRO A 100 -7.46 6.54 -1.19
CA PRO A 100 -7.70 7.53 -2.24
C PRO A 100 -7.68 6.86 -3.62
N SER A 101 -8.84 6.81 -4.25
CA SER A 101 -9.06 6.21 -5.58
C SER A 101 -9.39 7.25 -6.66
N GLY A 102 -9.27 8.54 -6.34
CA GLY A 102 -9.60 9.65 -7.24
C GLY A 102 -11.10 9.73 -7.50
N LEU A 103 -11.50 9.77 -8.77
CA LEU A 103 -12.92 9.78 -9.20
C LEU A 103 -13.42 8.40 -9.61
N THR A 104 -12.72 7.33 -9.22
CA THR A 104 -13.00 5.95 -9.65
C THR A 104 -13.14 5.04 -8.46
N VAL A 105 -13.79 3.88 -8.63
CA VAL A 105 -13.82 2.82 -7.61
C VAL A 105 -12.79 1.77 -8.00
N ARG A 106 -11.84 1.48 -7.10
CA ARG A 106 -10.88 0.39 -7.26
C ARG A 106 -11.49 -0.90 -6.73
N ILE A 107 -11.59 -1.91 -7.59
CA ILE A 107 -12.15 -3.24 -7.27
C ILE A 107 -11.09 -4.35 -7.28
N GLY A 108 -9.83 -3.98 -7.44
CA GLY A 108 -8.71 -4.89 -7.46
C GLY A 108 -7.38 -4.14 -7.46
N GLU A 109 -6.34 -4.80 -6.95
CA GLU A 109 -5.00 -4.23 -6.82
C GLU A 109 -3.94 -5.21 -7.30
N LYS A 110 -2.76 -4.67 -7.63
CA LYS A 110 -1.60 -5.50 -7.96
C LYS A 110 -0.98 -6.01 -6.66
N SER A 111 -0.60 -7.28 -6.64
CA SER A 111 0.28 -7.78 -5.58
C SER A 111 1.70 -7.23 -5.77
N ARG A 112 2.48 -7.24 -4.69
CA ARG A 112 3.89 -6.87 -4.67
C ARG A 112 4.73 -8.11 -4.35
N VAL A 113 5.77 -8.35 -5.14
CA VAL A 113 6.81 -9.35 -4.86
C VAL A 113 8.13 -8.61 -4.68
N SER A 114 8.65 -8.63 -3.46
CA SER A 114 9.97 -8.06 -3.14
C SER A 114 11.03 -9.15 -3.25
N ILE A 115 12.05 -8.94 -4.08
CA ILE A 115 13.18 -9.86 -4.27
C ILE A 115 14.44 -9.19 -3.73
N ILE A 116 15.14 -9.84 -2.81
CA ILE A 116 16.46 -9.40 -2.33
C ILE A 116 17.53 -10.22 -3.04
N LEU A 117 18.44 -9.53 -3.72
CA LEU A 117 19.59 -10.15 -4.39
C LEU A 117 20.86 -9.84 -3.62
N GLU A 118 21.57 -10.87 -3.21
CA GLU A 118 22.82 -10.73 -2.46
C GLU A 118 23.99 -11.32 -3.25
N ALA A 119 25.03 -10.52 -3.47
CA ALA A 119 26.28 -10.97 -4.07
C ALA A 119 27.40 -10.96 -3.02
N LYS A 120 28.08 -12.09 -2.87
CA LYS A 120 29.27 -12.23 -2.01
C LYS A 120 30.55 -12.24 -2.83
N GLY A 121 31.58 -11.63 -2.27
CA GLY A 121 32.90 -11.52 -2.87
C GLY A 121 33.99 -11.70 -1.84
N LYS A 122 35.23 -11.57 -2.28
CA LYS A 122 36.44 -11.66 -1.46
C LYS A 122 37.17 -10.33 -1.53
N ALA A 123 37.32 -9.67 -0.38
CA ALA A 123 37.99 -8.38 -0.29
C ALA A 123 39.47 -8.51 -0.64
N ALA A 124 40.00 -7.50 -1.32
CA ALA A 124 41.39 -7.40 -1.71
C ALA A 124 41.78 -5.92 -1.90
N HIS A 125 43.08 -5.63 -1.78
CA HIS A 125 43.60 -4.31 -2.13
C HIS A 125 43.36 -4.01 -3.62
N GLY A 126 43.02 -2.77 -3.97
CA GLY A 126 42.61 -2.40 -5.33
C GLY A 126 43.61 -2.79 -6.42
N SER A 127 44.91 -2.73 -6.12
CA SER A 127 45.98 -3.14 -7.05
C SER A 127 46.10 -4.65 -7.28
N PHE A 128 45.56 -5.50 -6.38
CA PHE A 128 45.61 -6.96 -6.47
C PHE A 128 44.24 -7.60 -6.63
N ALA A 129 43.18 -6.79 -6.73
CA ALA A 129 41.80 -7.26 -6.72
C ALA A 129 41.49 -8.25 -7.86
N GLY A 130 42.14 -8.11 -9.02
CA GLY A 130 42.01 -9.04 -10.15
C GLY A 130 42.70 -10.40 -9.97
N TYR A 131 43.57 -10.55 -8.96
CA TYR A 131 44.35 -11.77 -8.72
C TYR A 131 43.88 -12.54 -7.49
N VAL A 132 43.54 -11.84 -6.41
CA VAL A 132 43.24 -12.48 -5.11
C VAL A 132 41.86 -12.14 -4.55
N GLY A 133 41.12 -11.24 -5.21
CA GLY A 133 39.80 -10.79 -4.81
C GLY A 133 38.68 -11.31 -5.72
N GLU A 134 37.45 -11.16 -5.25
CA GLU A 134 36.24 -11.38 -6.04
C GLU A 134 35.30 -10.20 -5.84
N ASN A 135 35.05 -9.46 -6.91
CA ASN A 135 34.24 -8.25 -6.82
C ASN A 135 32.74 -8.58 -6.83
N ALA A 136 32.11 -8.49 -5.65
CA ALA A 136 30.66 -8.68 -5.48
C ALA A 136 29.82 -7.70 -6.31
N ILE A 137 30.29 -6.46 -6.47
CA ILE A 137 29.61 -5.43 -7.27
C ILE A 137 29.57 -5.88 -8.73
N MET A 138 30.69 -6.36 -9.28
CA MET A 138 30.72 -6.85 -10.66
C MET A 138 29.89 -8.12 -10.88
N LYS A 139 29.73 -8.96 -9.84
CA LYS A 139 28.76 -10.07 -9.89
C LYS A 139 27.33 -9.52 -10.00
N MET A 140 26.97 -8.51 -9.20
CA MET A 140 25.64 -7.89 -9.25
C MET A 140 25.39 -7.16 -10.57
N VAL A 141 26.37 -6.45 -11.12
CA VAL A 141 26.28 -5.81 -12.45
C VAL A 141 25.88 -6.80 -13.53
N ARG A 142 26.40 -8.04 -13.48
CA ARG A 142 26.02 -9.10 -14.45
C ARG A 142 24.60 -9.62 -14.26
N VAL A 143 24.00 -9.45 -13.09
CA VAL A 143 22.61 -9.86 -12.80
C VAL A 143 21.61 -8.80 -13.27
N LEU A 144 21.96 -7.52 -13.29
CA LEU A 144 21.04 -6.44 -13.65
C LEU A 144 20.31 -6.64 -14.99
N PRO A 145 20.96 -7.06 -16.09
CA PRO A 145 20.27 -7.30 -17.36
C PRO A 145 19.23 -8.43 -17.29
N LEU A 146 19.45 -9.43 -16.41
CA LEU A 146 18.48 -10.51 -16.20
C LEU A 146 17.23 -9.99 -15.48
N ILE A 147 17.40 -9.08 -14.52
CA ILE A 147 16.27 -8.42 -13.84
C ILE A 147 15.51 -7.54 -14.82
N GLU A 148 16.23 -6.76 -15.64
CA GLU A 148 15.62 -5.94 -16.68
C GLU A 148 14.78 -6.78 -17.65
N SER A 149 15.26 -7.99 -18.00
CA SER A 149 14.51 -8.91 -18.86
C SER A 149 13.18 -9.41 -18.29
N LEU A 150 12.93 -9.23 -16.98
CA LEU A 150 11.64 -9.53 -16.36
C LEU A 150 10.59 -8.45 -16.67
N GLN A 151 11.00 -7.25 -17.04
CA GLN A 151 10.07 -6.19 -17.41
C GLN A 151 9.27 -6.59 -18.66
N GLY A 152 7.97 -6.33 -18.64
CA GLY A 152 7.08 -6.71 -19.74
C GLY A 152 6.67 -8.18 -19.76
N THR A 153 7.07 -8.98 -18.76
CA THR A 153 6.53 -10.33 -18.57
C THR A 153 5.00 -10.26 -18.50
N PRO A 154 4.26 -10.91 -19.43
CA PRO A 154 2.82 -10.81 -19.45
C PRO A 154 2.19 -11.35 -18.17
N ALA A 155 1.25 -10.59 -17.61
CA ALA A 155 0.41 -11.10 -16.54
C ALA A 155 -0.49 -12.22 -17.07
N VAL A 156 -0.54 -13.34 -16.33
CA VAL A 156 -1.46 -14.44 -16.62
C VAL A 156 -2.75 -14.16 -15.87
N PHE A 157 -3.77 -13.72 -16.61
CA PHE A 157 -5.11 -13.51 -16.06
C PHE A 157 -5.99 -14.74 -16.28
N THR A 158 -6.84 -15.05 -15.30
CA THR A 158 -7.98 -15.94 -15.54
C THR A 158 -8.98 -15.26 -16.50
N LYS A 159 -9.95 -16.02 -17.03
CA LYS A 159 -10.98 -15.45 -17.90
C LYS A 159 -11.77 -14.36 -17.19
N GLU A 160 -12.06 -14.59 -15.91
CA GLU A 160 -12.83 -13.70 -15.04
C GLU A 160 -12.06 -12.41 -14.78
N THR A 161 -10.79 -12.48 -14.36
CA THR A 161 -9.97 -11.29 -14.11
C THR A 161 -9.72 -10.49 -15.39
N ARG A 162 -9.56 -11.18 -16.54
CA ARG A 162 -9.43 -10.51 -17.84
C ARG A 162 -10.68 -9.72 -18.20
N ALA A 163 -11.86 -10.35 -18.12
CA ALA A 163 -13.13 -9.70 -18.42
C ALA A 163 -13.34 -8.46 -17.53
N LEU A 164 -13.09 -8.59 -16.22
CA LEU A 164 -13.21 -7.48 -15.27
C LEU A 164 -12.23 -6.34 -15.59
N THR A 165 -10.98 -6.68 -15.90
CA THR A 165 -9.97 -5.67 -16.25
C THR A 165 -10.35 -4.93 -17.54
N GLU A 166 -10.82 -5.65 -18.56
CA GLU A 166 -11.26 -5.06 -19.82
C GLU A 166 -12.50 -4.18 -19.64
N GLU A 167 -13.42 -4.53 -18.74
CA GLU A 167 -14.58 -3.71 -18.39
C GLU A 167 -14.15 -2.41 -17.70
N VAL A 168 -13.32 -2.49 -16.66
CA VAL A 168 -12.82 -1.31 -15.92
C VAL A 168 -12.01 -0.37 -16.83
N MET A 169 -11.22 -0.92 -17.75
CA MET A 169 -10.37 -0.13 -18.65
C MET A 169 -11.14 0.54 -19.80
N LYS A 170 -12.42 0.20 -20.02
CA LYS A 170 -13.28 0.88 -21.01
C LYS A 170 -13.85 2.21 -20.51
N GLY A 171 -13.74 2.51 -19.21
CA GLY A 171 -14.36 3.66 -18.56
C GLY A 171 -15.87 3.47 -18.38
#